data_AF-A0A350HD86-F1
#
_entry.id   AF-A0A350HD86-F1
#
_cell.length_a   1.000
_cell.length_b   1.000
_cell.length_c   1.000
_cell.angle_alpha   90.00
_cell.angle_beta   90.00
_cell.angle_gamma   90.00
#
_symmetry.space_group_name_H-M   'P 1'
#
loop_
_entity.id
_entity.type
_entity.pdbx_description
1 polymer ?
#
loop_
_entity_poly.entity_id
_entity_poly.type
_entity_poly.pdbx_seq_one_letter_code
_entity_poly.pdbx_strand_id
1 'polypeptide(L)'
;MNKKDTSPNRKEKKNISDVGSYLKKVRMQNNMSTDKLALHTKIREDNIIAIENNDTINHIPHAYYRGYVKCYCLFFGIDATEVLEMLPQHTYEIPKSSYSPVNTFQVKRSSENRDDSTSRQGSWIQGKWIALLTVIVVILGVGYQQIITQQEQSRQMMTEDNSQHGQMGSIIDIS
;
A
#
# COMPACT_ATOMS: atom_id res chain seq x y z
N MET A 1 -17.18 58.01 0.35
CA MET A 1 -15.75 57.63 0.45
C MET A 1 -15.67 56.11 0.47
N ASN A 2 -15.09 55.56 -0.59
CA ASN A 2 -14.96 54.14 -0.89
C ASN A 2 -13.89 53.48 0.00
N LYS A 3 -14.23 52.39 0.69
CA LYS A 3 -13.27 51.31 0.98
C LYS A 3 -13.96 49.97 0.77
N LYS A 4 -13.77 49.47 -0.47
CA LYS A 4 -13.75 48.05 -0.79
C LYS A 4 -12.64 47.41 0.05
N ASP A 5 -12.98 46.61 1.04
CA ASP A 5 -12.10 45.55 1.52
C ASP A 5 -12.76 44.23 1.16
N THR A 6 -12.54 43.90 -0.10
CA THR A 6 -12.81 42.63 -0.74
C THR A 6 -12.04 41.51 -0.02
N SER A 7 -12.78 40.45 0.35
CA SER A 7 -12.42 39.03 0.26
C SER A 7 -12.53 38.28 1.59
N PRO A 8 -13.53 37.40 1.73
CA PRO A 8 -13.45 36.28 2.63
C PRO A 8 -12.59 35.21 1.96
N ASN A 9 -11.26 35.35 1.95
CA ASN A 9 -10.40 34.22 1.58
C ASN A 9 -10.07 33.41 2.84
N ARG A 10 -11.13 32.82 3.40
CA ARG A 10 -11.06 31.61 4.22
C ARG A 10 -10.53 30.53 3.28
N LYS A 11 -9.22 30.50 3.02
CA LYS A 11 -8.55 29.22 2.76
C LYS A 11 -8.82 28.41 4.00
N GLU A 12 -9.86 27.61 3.88
CA GLU A 12 -10.40 26.71 4.87
C GLU A 12 -9.22 25.97 5.47
N LYS A 13 -8.91 26.31 6.73
CA LYS A 13 -8.03 25.51 7.57
C LYS A 13 -8.58 24.09 7.51
N LYS A 14 -7.98 23.24 6.69
CA LYS A 14 -8.20 21.79 6.72
C LYS A 14 -7.67 21.35 8.07
N ASN A 15 -8.53 21.41 9.07
CA ASN A 15 -8.12 21.42 10.47
C ASN A 15 -7.47 20.09 10.84
N ILE A 16 -6.26 20.21 11.39
CA ILE A 16 -5.47 19.31 12.24
C ILE A 16 -6.27 18.24 13.02
N SER A 17 -7.53 18.50 13.38
CA SER A 17 -8.40 17.62 14.18
C SER A 17 -8.73 16.28 13.53
N ASP A 18 -8.31 16.03 12.29
CA ASP A 18 -8.66 14.81 11.56
C ASP A 18 -7.49 13.87 11.28
N VAL A 19 -6.23 14.15 11.64
CA VAL A 19 -5.13 13.20 11.31
C VAL A 19 -5.30 11.86 12.05
N GLY A 20 -5.42 11.88 13.38
CA GLY A 20 -5.67 10.66 14.16
C GLY A 20 -6.97 9.97 13.76
N SER A 21 -8.03 10.75 13.57
CA SER A 21 -9.35 10.27 13.12
C SER A 21 -9.30 9.65 11.71
N TYR A 22 -8.53 10.23 10.80
CA TYR A 22 -8.31 9.73 9.45
C TYR A 22 -7.56 8.41 9.47
N LEU A 23 -6.46 8.32 10.22
CA LEU A 23 -5.71 7.07 10.37
C LEU A 23 -6.58 5.95 10.99
N LYS A 24 -7.40 6.30 11.98
CA LYS A 24 -8.38 5.38 12.58
C LYS A 24 -9.42 4.90 11.55
N LYS A 25 -9.98 5.81 10.75
CA LYS A 25 -10.93 5.46 9.67
C LYS A 25 -10.29 4.48 8.68
N VAL A 26 -9.08 4.77 8.21
CA VAL A 26 -8.31 3.89 7.31
C VAL A 26 -8.15 2.50 7.92
N ARG A 27 -7.71 2.41 9.18
CA ARG A 27 -7.52 1.13 9.86
C ARG A 27 -8.82 0.33 9.96
N MET A 28 -9.91 1.00 10.35
CA MET A 28 -11.23 0.37 10.45
C MET A 28 -11.76 -0.11 9.09
N GLN A 29 -11.58 0.68 8.02
CA GLN A 29 -11.96 0.28 6.65
C GLN A 29 -11.21 -0.97 6.18
N ASN A 30 -9.99 -1.17 6.65
CA ASN A 30 -9.17 -2.34 6.37
C ASN A 30 -9.41 -3.51 7.34
N ASN A 31 -10.41 -3.43 8.24
CA ASN A 31 -10.70 -4.42 9.28
C ASN A 31 -9.46 -4.80 10.13
N MET A 32 -8.58 -3.82 10.37
CA MET A 32 -7.32 -4.03 11.07
C MET A 32 -7.49 -3.71 12.56
N SER A 33 -7.13 -4.64 13.45
CA SER A 33 -7.10 -4.37 14.90
C SER A 33 -5.85 -3.59 15.30
N THR A 34 -5.92 -2.91 16.44
CA THR A 34 -4.78 -2.17 17.02
C THR A 34 -3.62 -3.12 17.36
N ASP A 35 -3.90 -4.32 17.88
CA ASP A 35 -2.89 -5.35 18.18
C ASP A 35 -2.11 -5.79 16.92
N LYS A 36 -2.82 -6.03 15.80
CA LYS A 36 -2.19 -6.50 14.56
C LYS A 36 -1.35 -5.40 13.94
N LEU A 37 -1.87 -4.17 13.95
CA LEU A 37 -1.13 -3.01 13.49
C LEU A 37 0.15 -2.81 14.33
N ALA A 38 0.06 -2.96 15.65
CA ALA A 38 1.20 -2.90 16.55
C ALA A 38 2.27 -3.94 16.21
N LEU A 39 1.84 -5.19 15.96
CA LEU A 39 2.74 -6.29 15.61
C LEU A 39 3.54 -6.02 14.32
N HIS A 40 2.88 -5.45 13.30
CA HIS A 40 3.48 -5.17 12.01
C HIS A 40 4.34 -3.89 11.98
N THR A 41 3.87 -2.83 12.63
CA THR A 41 4.56 -1.52 12.63
C THR A 41 5.62 -1.42 13.71
N LYS A 42 5.63 -2.34 14.68
CA LYS A 42 6.47 -2.29 15.90
C LYS A 42 6.22 -1.07 16.77
N ILE A 43 5.07 -0.43 16.61
CA ILE A 43 4.58 0.63 17.48
C ILE A 43 3.81 -0.06 18.62
N ARG A 44 4.01 0.35 19.88
CA ARG A 44 3.21 -0.16 21.01
C ARG A 44 1.74 0.15 20.79
N GLU A 45 0.85 -0.77 21.18
CA GLU A 45 -0.59 -0.61 21.00
C GLU A 45 -1.13 0.68 21.63
N ASP A 46 -0.69 1.01 22.86
CA ASP A 46 -1.03 2.26 23.55
C ASP A 46 -0.72 3.51 22.70
N ASN A 47 0.40 3.49 21.97
CA ASN A 47 0.82 4.61 21.13
C ASN A 47 -0.03 4.71 19.86
N ILE A 48 -0.49 3.57 19.31
CA ILE A 48 -1.44 3.58 18.17
C ILE A 48 -2.75 4.23 18.61
N ILE A 49 -3.27 3.84 19.77
CA ILE A 49 -4.49 4.40 20.35
C ILE A 49 -4.30 5.90 20.61
N ALA A 50 -3.17 6.30 21.18
CA ALA A 50 -2.82 7.70 21.42
C ALA A 50 -2.76 8.52 20.13
N ILE A 51 -2.14 8.01 19.05
CA ILE A 51 -2.11 8.66 17.73
C ILE A 51 -3.53 8.84 17.19
N GLU A 52 -4.36 7.79 17.25
CA GLU A 52 -5.74 7.83 16.73
C GLU A 52 -6.64 8.80 17.49
N ASN A 53 -6.39 9.01 18.78
CA ASN A 53 -7.12 9.94 19.63
C ASN A 53 -6.51 11.36 19.63
N ASN A 54 -5.41 11.58 18.90
CA ASN A 54 -4.60 12.81 18.94
C ASN A 54 -4.06 13.16 20.34
N ASP A 55 -3.88 12.16 21.22
CA ASP A 55 -3.36 12.34 22.58
C ASP A 55 -1.84 12.10 22.62
N THR A 56 -1.10 13.13 22.23
CA THR A 56 0.33 13.00 21.90
C THR A 56 1.27 13.37 23.04
N ILE A 57 0.86 14.31 23.90
CA ILE A 57 1.72 14.95 24.91
C ILE A 57 2.03 14.01 26.08
N ASN A 58 1.09 13.13 26.44
CA ASN A 58 1.21 12.30 27.64
C ASN A 58 1.78 10.90 27.37
N HIS A 59 1.65 10.41 26.13
CA HIS A 59 1.92 9.01 25.80
C HIS A 59 3.15 8.82 24.90
N ILE A 60 3.48 9.80 24.07
CA ILE A 60 4.48 9.64 23.02
C ILE A 60 5.53 10.74 23.16
N PRO A 61 6.82 10.41 23.34
CA PRO A 61 7.85 11.43 23.31
C PRO A 61 7.88 12.12 21.93
N HIS A 62 7.93 13.45 21.90
CA HIS A 62 7.80 14.27 20.68
C HIS A 62 8.67 13.79 19.50
N ALA A 63 9.91 13.37 19.80
CA ALA A 63 10.85 12.88 18.79
C ALA A 63 10.33 11.66 17.99
N TYR A 64 9.49 10.81 18.60
CA TYR A 64 8.99 9.59 17.98
C TYR A 64 7.66 9.79 17.25
N TYR A 65 6.88 10.81 17.61
CA TYR A 65 5.51 10.98 17.11
C TYR A 65 5.45 11.04 15.58
N ARG A 66 6.29 11.87 14.96
CA ARG A 66 6.38 11.99 13.49
C ARG A 66 6.77 10.67 12.82
N GLY A 67 7.67 9.90 13.45
CA GLY A 67 8.10 8.60 12.96
C GLY A 67 6.98 7.57 13.01
N TYR A 68 6.21 7.54 14.10
CA TYR A 68 5.08 6.63 14.24
C TYR A 68 3.95 6.92 13.25
N VAL A 69 3.60 8.19 13.04
CA VAL A 69 2.62 8.58 12.01
C VAL A 69 3.10 8.14 10.62
N LYS A 70 4.39 8.35 10.30
CA LYS A 70 4.97 7.89 9.03
C LYS A 70 4.87 6.37 8.86
N CYS A 71 5.24 5.60 9.88
CA CYS A 71 5.14 4.13 9.86
C CYS A 71 3.71 3.65 9.66
N TYR A 72 2.73 4.33 10.28
CA TYR A 72 1.31 4.07 10.10
C TYR A 72 0.90 4.26 8.62
N CYS A 73 1.22 5.42 8.03
CA CYS A 73 0.91 5.70 6.63
C CYS A 73 1.53 4.67 5.68
N LEU A 74 2.82 4.35 5.87
CA LEU A 74 3.54 3.39 5.03
C LEU A 74 2.93 1.98 5.09
N PHE A 75 2.40 1.57 6.24
CA PHE A 75 1.75 0.27 6.38
C PHE A 75 0.49 0.13 5.52
N PHE A 76 -0.29 1.20 5.37
CA PHE A 76 -1.50 1.23 4.53
C PHE A 76 -1.25 1.75 3.10
N GLY A 77 0.01 2.03 2.73
CA GLY A 77 0.35 2.57 1.41
C GLY A 77 -0.15 3.99 1.17
N ILE A 78 -0.38 4.77 2.24
CA ILE A 78 -0.77 6.18 2.17
C ILE A 78 0.47 7.02 1.98
N ASP A 79 0.37 8.09 1.18
CA ASP A 79 1.44 9.08 1.10
C ASP A 79 1.61 9.78 2.46
N ALA A 80 2.71 9.45 3.13
CA ALA A 80 3.04 10.03 4.41
C ALA A 80 3.32 11.54 4.31
N THR A 81 3.74 12.05 3.16
CA THR A 81 4.15 13.46 3.01
C THR A 81 2.98 14.38 3.29
N GLU A 82 1.84 14.15 2.65
CA GLU A 82 0.62 14.95 2.84
C GLU A 82 0.13 14.88 4.30
N VAL A 83 0.14 13.69 4.90
CA VAL A 83 -0.34 13.50 6.28
C VAL A 83 0.58 14.19 7.29
N LEU A 84 1.90 14.14 7.06
CA LEU A 84 2.88 14.77 7.94
C LEU A 84 2.86 16.30 7.84
N GLU A 85 2.52 16.88 6.69
CA GLU A 85 2.33 18.33 6.52
C GLU A 85 1.13 18.85 7.32
N MET A 86 0.14 17.99 7.59
CA MET A 86 -1.02 18.32 8.41
C MET A 86 -0.73 18.24 9.92
N LEU A 87 0.45 17.77 10.34
CA LEU A 87 0.78 17.68 11.77
C LEU A 87 1.16 19.04 12.36
N PRO A 88 0.64 19.40 13.55
CA PRO A 88 1.09 20.60 14.25
C PRO A 88 2.57 20.48 14.64
N GLN A 89 3.32 21.57 14.48
CA GLN A 89 4.74 21.63 14.83
C GLN A 89 5.02 21.21 16.30
N HIS A 90 4.20 21.68 17.23
CA HIS A 90 4.32 21.37 18.66
C HIS A 90 4.22 19.87 19.00
N THR A 91 3.72 19.05 18.09
CA THR A 91 3.52 17.60 18.32
C THR A 91 4.82 16.82 18.17
N TYR A 92 5.77 17.34 17.39
CA TYR A 92 7.03 16.66 17.10
C TYR A 92 8.28 17.50 17.43
N GLU A 93 8.13 18.79 17.69
CA GLU A 93 9.24 19.64 18.11
C GLU A 93 9.74 19.24 19.49
N ILE A 94 11.04 19.02 19.61
CA ILE A 94 11.70 18.72 20.87
C ILE A 94 11.98 20.06 21.57
N PRO A 95 11.43 20.32 22.77
CA PRO A 95 11.73 21.53 23.50
C PRO A 95 13.24 21.69 23.68
N LYS A 96 13.76 22.90 23.43
CA LYS A 96 15.20 23.19 23.53
C LYS A 96 15.78 22.89 24.93
N SER A 97 14.95 22.87 25.96
CA SER A 97 15.31 22.49 27.33
C SER A 97 15.63 21.00 27.52
N SER A 98 15.21 20.13 26.59
CA SER A 98 15.39 18.68 26.68
C SER A 98 16.68 18.16 26.03
N TYR A 99 17.50 19.04 25.42
CA TYR A 99 18.79 18.63 24.87
C TYR A 99 19.83 18.51 25.98
N SER A 100 20.01 17.30 26.51
CA SER A 100 21.21 16.99 27.30
C SER A 100 22.38 16.76 26.33
N PRO A 101 23.57 17.35 26.57
CA PRO A 101 24.75 17.05 25.77
C PRO A 101 25.03 15.55 25.86
N VAL A 102 24.95 14.85 24.73
CA VAL A 102 25.36 13.45 24.63
C VAL A 102 26.88 13.45 24.63
N ASN A 103 27.48 12.85 25.67
CA ASN A 103 28.90 12.52 25.65
C ASN A 103 29.11 11.44 24.60
N THR A 104 29.54 11.83 23.41
CA THR A 104 29.88 10.90 22.34
C THR A 104 31.10 10.09 22.78
N PHE A 105 30.87 8.84 23.20
CA PHE A 105 31.96 7.88 23.28
C PHE A 105 32.56 7.74 21.88
N GLN A 106 33.80 8.18 21.71
CA GLN A 106 34.54 7.99 20.46
C GLN A 106 34.81 6.49 20.30
N VAL A 107 33.92 5.78 19.60
CA VAL A 107 34.18 4.41 19.18
C VAL A 107 35.25 4.48 18.09
N LYS A 108 36.51 4.26 18.48
CA LYS A 108 37.63 4.05 17.56
C LYS A 108 37.34 2.78 16.76
N ARG A 109 36.69 2.93 15.61
CA ARG A 109 36.50 1.83 14.66
C ARG A 109 37.87 1.48 14.11
N SER A 110 38.44 0.38 14.56
CA SER A 110 39.54 -0.29 13.86
C SER A 110 39.06 -0.63 12.46
N SER A 111 39.63 0.06 11.48
CA SER A 111 39.51 -0.23 10.05
C SER A 111 40.14 -1.58 9.78
N GLU A 112 39.37 -2.65 9.92
CA GLU A 112 39.73 -3.95 9.39
C GLU A 112 39.06 -4.11 8.02
N ASN A 113 39.91 -4.14 6.99
CA ASN A 113 39.55 -4.49 5.63
C ASN A 113 38.81 -5.82 5.64
N ARG A 114 37.49 -5.78 5.42
CA ARG A 114 36.74 -6.91 4.89
C ARG A 114 36.37 -6.57 3.46
N ASP A 115 37.15 -7.12 2.54
CA ASP A 115 36.62 -7.53 1.25
C ASP A 115 35.48 -8.52 1.53
N ASP A 116 34.24 -8.07 1.32
CA ASP A 116 33.10 -8.97 1.18
C ASP A 116 32.27 -8.52 -0.02
N SER A 117 32.64 -9.11 -1.15
CA SER A 117 31.80 -9.28 -2.31
C SER A 117 30.45 -9.87 -1.90
N THR A 118 29.38 -9.05 -1.88
CA THR A 118 27.98 -9.43 -2.24
C THR A 118 26.99 -8.32 -1.84
N SER A 119 27.12 -7.11 -2.41
CA SER A 119 26.05 -6.12 -2.32
C SER A 119 24.98 -6.37 -3.38
N ARG A 120 24.20 -7.43 -3.17
CA ARG A 120 22.85 -7.60 -3.73
C ARG A 120 21.91 -6.77 -2.85
N GLN A 121 22.07 -5.44 -2.93
CA GLN A 121 21.39 -4.49 -2.06
C GLN A 121 20.24 -3.80 -2.82
N GLY A 122 19.03 -4.03 -2.33
CA GLY A 122 17.98 -3.00 -2.38
C GLY A 122 17.08 -2.98 -3.61
N SER A 123 16.30 -4.05 -3.83
CA SER A 123 14.93 -3.84 -4.30
C SER A 123 13.96 -4.91 -3.82
N TRP A 124 13.82 -4.99 -2.49
CA TRP A 124 12.86 -5.84 -1.79
C TRP A 124 11.40 -5.63 -2.25
N ILE A 125 11.08 -4.47 -2.84
CA ILE A 125 9.71 -4.12 -3.27
C ILE A 125 9.48 -4.41 -4.77
N GLN A 126 10.53 -4.62 -5.57
CA GLN A 126 10.41 -4.94 -7.00
C GLN A 126 10.09 -6.43 -7.25
N GLY A 127 10.46 -7.32 -6.32
CA GLY A 127 10.25 -8.77 -6.47
C GLY A 127 8.79 -9.21 -6.30
N LYS A 128 7.96 -8.44 -5.58
CA LYS A 128 6.55 -8.81 -5.37
C LYS A 128 5.69 -8.56 -6.61
N TRP A 129 5.97 -7.51 -7.38
CA TRP A 129 5.31 -7.26 -8.66
C TRP A 129 5.77 -8.24 -9.73
N ILE A 130 7.06 -8.62 -9.74
CA ILE A 130 7.56 -9.64 -10.68
C ILE A 130 6.90 -11.00 -10.44
N ALA A 131 6.77 -11.42 -9.17
CA ALA A 131 6.15 -12.70 -8.81
C ALA A 131 4.63 -12.71 -9.09
N LEU A 132 3.96 -11.56 -8.97
CA LEU A 132 2.54 -11.44 -9.27
C LEU A 132 2.30 -11.44 -10.80
N LEU A 133 3.15 -10.74 -11.56
CA LEU A 133 3.09 -10.71 -13.02
C LEU A 133 3.36 -12.09 -13.63
N THR A 134 4.35 -12.83 -13.13
CA THR A 134 4.63 -14.19 -13.62
C THR A 134 3.45 -15.14 -13.40
N VAL A 135 2.81 -15.08 -12.23
CA VAL A 135 1.61 -15.90 -11.95
C VAL A 135 0.46 -15.53 -12.89
N ILE A 136 0.23 -14.24 -13.14
CA ILE A 136 -0.81 -13.78 -14.08
C ILE A 136 -0.53 -14.29 -15.51
N VAL A 137 0.72 -14.18 -15.99
CA VAL A 137 1.10 -14.65 -17.33
C VAL A 137 0.90 -16.16 -17.47
N VAL A 138 1.22 -16.94 -16.44
CA VAL A 138 0.99 -18.40 -16.43
C VAL A 138 -0.50 -18.72 -16.49
N ILE A 139 -1.33 -18.03 -15.70
CA ILE A 139 -2.79 -18.23 -15.69
C ILE A 139 -3.39 -17.90 -17.06
N LEU A 140 -2.99 -16.78 -17.67
CA LEU A 140 -3.43 -16.41 -19.02
C LEU A 140 -2.97 -17.43 -20.06
N GLY A 141 -1.71 -17.86 -20.01
CA GLY A 141 -1.17 -18.87 -20.93
C GLY A 141 -1.93 -20.20 -20.89
N VAL A 142 -2.21 -20.72 -19.69
CA VAL A 142 -3.02 -21.93 -19.51
C VAL A 142 -4.46 -21.73 -20.01
N GLY A 143 -5.06 -20.56 -19.72
CA GLY A 143 -6.39 -20.21 -20.23
C GLY A 143 -6.46 -20.15 -21.76
N TYR A 144 -5.45 -19.55 -22.42
CA TYR A 144 -5.36 -19.49 -23.88
C TYR A 144 -5.28 -20.89 -24.51
N GLN A 145 -4.51 -21.81 -23.91
CA GLN A 145 -4.41 -23.19 -24.39
C GLN A 145 -5.76 -23.92 -24.28
N GLN A 146 -6.46 -23.77 -23.16
CA GLN A 146 -7.79 -24.38 -22.94
C GLN A 146 -8.84 -23.86 -23.94
N ILE A 147 -8.84 -22.57 -24.27
CA ILE A 147 -9.78 -21.97 -25.22
C ILE A 147 -9.56 -22.51 -26.64
N ILE A 148 -8.31 -22.70 -27.07
CA ILE A 148 -7.99 -23.24 -28.40
C ILE A 148 -8.46 -24.69 -28.50
N THR A 149 -8.19 -25.52 -27.48
CA THR A 149 -8.62 -26.92 -27.49
C THR A 149 -10.15 -27.07 -27.51
N GLN A 150 -10.89 -26.17 -26.85
CA GLN A 150 -12.36 -26.18 -26.91
C GLN A 150 -12.93 -25.79 -28.28
N GLN A 151 -12.21 -24.97 -29.08
CA GLN A 151 -12.62 -24.68 -30.45
C GLN A 151 -12.50 -25.90 -31.39
N GLU A 152 -11.53 -26.78 -31.14
CA GLU A 152 -11.33 -27.98 -31.97
C GLU A 152 -12.43 -29.01 -31.74
N GLN A 153 -12.86 -29.21 -30.49
CA GLN A 153 -13.97 -30.13 -30.16
C GLN A 153 -15.31 -29.65 -30.73
N SER A 154 -15.59 -28.35 -30.64
CA SER A 154 -16.81 -27.77 -31.21
C SER A 154 -16.83 -27.78 -32.73
N ARG A 155 -15.67 -27.68 -33.40
CA ARG A 155 -15.56 -27.86 -34.86
C ARG A 155 -15.87 -29.28 -35.32
N GLN A 156 -15.49 -30.30 -34.55
CA GLN A 156 -15.77 -31.70 -34.91
C GLN A 156 -17.28 -32.02 -34.82
N MET A 157 -17.97 -31.50 -33.80
CA MET A 157 -19.43 -31.68 -33.65
C MET A 157 -20.25 -31.03 -34.78
N MET A 158 -19.75 -29.95 -35.41
CA MET A 158 -20.40 -29.30 -36.56
C MET A 158 -20.24 -30.08 -37.88
N THR A 159 -19.22 -30.93 -37.98
CA THR A 159 -18.94 -31.68 -39.23
C THR A 159 -19.77 -32.97 -39.30
N GLU A 160 -20.14 -33.53 -38.15
CA GLU A 160 -20.92 -34.77 -38.08
C GLU A 160 -22.42 -34.55 -38.36
N ASP A 161 -22.99 -33.40 -37.96
CA ASP A 161 -24.38 -33.02 -38.26
C ASP A 161 -24.59 -32.72 -39.76
N ASN A 162 -23.65 -32.00 -40.40
CA ASN A 162 -23.72 -31.68 -41.82
C ASN A 162 -23.53 -32.93 -42.73
N SER A 163 -22.89 -33.97 -42.21
CA SER A 163 -22.68 -35.24 -42.93
C SER A 163 -23.91 -36.16 -42.88
N GLN A 164 -24.82 -35.96 -41.92
CA GLN A 164 -26.10 -36.68 -41.86
C GLN A 164 -27.22 -35.96 -42.65
N HIS A 165 -27.20 -34.61 -42.69
CA HIS A 165 -28.18 -33.85 -43.48
C HIS A 165 -27.93 -33.90 -45.00
N GLY A 166 -26.71 -34.23 -45.44
CA GLY A 166 -26.36 -34.39 -46.86
C GLY A 166 -26.77 -35.72 -47.51
N GLN A 167 -27.28 -36.70 -46.74
CA GLN A 167 -27.62 -38.04 -47.28
C GLN A 167 -29.11 -38.29 -47.53
N MET A 168 -30.02 -37.36 -47.22
CA MET A 168 -31.47 -37.53 -47.49
C MET A 168 -31.95 -36.94 -48.83
N GLY A 169 -31.06 -36.49 -49.71
CA GLY A 169 -31.41 -35.85 -50.98
C GLY A 169 -31.42 -36.75 -52.23
N SER A 170 -31.06 -38.04 -52.13
CA SER A 170 -30.75 -38.87 -53.32
C SER A 170 -31.48 -40.22 -53.37
N ILE A 171 -32.76 -40.25 -53.02
CA ILE A 171 -33.62 -41.40 -53.33
C ILE A 171 -34.98 -40.89 -53.83
N ILE A 172 -35.05 -40.48 -55.10
CA ILE A 172 -36.26 -40.57 -55.93
C ILE A 172 -35.83 -40.89 -57.37
N ASP A 173 -35.38 -42.12 -57.59
CA ASP A 173 -35.52 -42.75 -58.91
C ASP A 173 -36.89 -43.44 -58.91
N ILE A 174 -37.84 -42.88 -59.67
CA ILE A 174 -39.10 -43.54 -60.01
C ILE A 174 -39.02 -43.89 -61.49
N SER A 175 -39.28 -45.17 -61.74
CA SER A 175 -39.28 -45.89 -63.01
C SER A 175 -40.20 -45.33 -64.08
#